data_AF-A0A1F5HRH8-F1
#
_entry.id   AF-A0A1F5HRH8-F1
#
_cell.length_a   1.000
_cell.length_b   1.000
_cell.length_c   1.000
_cell.angle_alpha   90.00
_cell.angle_beta   90.00
_cell.angle_gamma   90.00
#
_symmetry.space_group_name_H-M   'P 1'
#
loop_
_entity.id
_entity.type
_entity.pdbx_description
1 polymer ?
#
loop_
_entity_poly.entity_id
_entity_poly.type
_entity_poly.pdbx_seq_one_letter_code
_entity_poly.pdbx_strand_id
1 'polypeptide(L)'
;MKEQAFANALAAVTGIVYVVCSLSVALFPGFSKVVGQSWFHGMDIGLIWTGNARGNFLLGIISAVIGMWLAGYIFAWFYNQFAKNK
;
A
#
# COMPACT_ATOMS: atom_id res chain seq x y z
N MET A 1 -20.75 -7.95 3.28
CA MET A 1 -19.40 -8.18 3.85
C MET A 1 -19.35 -7.65 5.28
N LYS A 2 -18.55 -8.24 6.17
CA LYS A 2 -18.31 -7.64 7.50
C LYS A 2 -17.20 -6.60 7.38
N GLU A 3 -17.49 -5.33 7.70
CA GLU A 3 -16.61 -4.18 7.46
C GLU A 3 -15.28 -4.34 8.19
N GLN A 4 -15.32 -4.67 9.48
CA GLN A 4 -14.13 -4.88 10.32
C GLN A 4 -13.23 -6.00 9.81
N ALA A 5 -13.81 -7.13 9.38
CA ALA A 5 -13.04 -8.25 8.86
C ALA A 5 -12.31 -7.87 7.56
N PHE A 6 -12.99 -7.15 6.66
CA PHE A 6 -12.40 -6.68 5.41
C PHE A 6 -11.30 -5.63 5.66
N ALA A 7 -11.56 -4.66 6.54
CA ALA A 7 -10.59 -3.64 6.92
C ALA A 7 -9.31 -4.25 7.52
N ASN A 8 -9.45 -5.21 8.45
CA ASN A 8 -8.32 -5.89 9.07
C ASN A 8 -7.51 -6.71 8.04
N ALA A 9 -8.19 -7.42 7.14
CA ALA A 9 -7.53 -8.17 6.08
C ALA A 9 -6.74 -7.24 5.15
N LEU A 10 -7.36 -6.14 4.69
CA LEU A 10 -6.72 -5.19 3.80
C LEU A 10 -5.52 -4.50 4.47
N ALA A 11 -5.65 -4.13 5.74
CA ALA A 11 -4.58 -3.54 6.53
C ALA A 11 -3.40 -4.51 6.72
N ALA A 12 -3.67 -5.78 7.04
CA ALA A 12 -2.65 -6.80 7.22
C ALA A 12 -1.88 -7.08 5.91
N VAL A 13 -2.61 -7.26 4.80
CA VAL A 13 -1.99 -7.45 3.48
C VAL A 13 -1.14 -6.23 3.11
N THR A 14 -1.64 -5.02 3.35
CA THR A 14 -0.89 -3.78 3.10
C THR A 14 0.41 -3.76 3.90
N GLY A 15 0.38 -4.11 5.19
CA GLY A 15 1.58 -4.18 6.02
C GLY A 15 2.62 -5.16 5.49
N ILE A 16 2.18 -6.36 5.07
CA ILE A 16 3.06 -7.37 4.48
C ILE A 16 3.70 -6.85 3.18
N VAL A 17 2.88 -6.31 2.28
CA VAL A 17 3.37 -5.75 1.00
C VAL A 17 4.35 -4.61 1.25
N TYR A 18 4.07 -3.72 2.21
CA TYR A 18 4.97 -2.63 2.56
C TYR A 18 6.36 -3.12 2.99
N VAL A 19 6.41 -4.13 3.87
CA VAL A 19 7.67 -4.74 4.32
C VAL A 19 8.42 -5.34 3.14
N VAL A 20 7.74 -6.12 2.29
CA VAL A 20 8.34 -6.76 1.11
C VAL A 20 8.89 -5.71 0.14
N CYS A 21 8.15 -4.62 -0.10
CA CYS A 21 8.61 -3.51 -0.94
C CYS A 21 9.86 -2.86 -0.37
N SER A 22 9.88 -2.56 0.94
CA SER A 22 11.03 -1.94 1.59
C SER A 22 12.27 -2.83 1.53
N LEU A 23 12.12 -4.14 1.79
CA LEU A 23 13.21 -5.11 1.68
C LEU A 23 13.70 -5.23 0.24
N SER A 24 12.78 -5.22 -0.73
CA SER A 24 13.13 -5.27 -2.16
C SER A 24 13.96 -4.06 -2.58
N VAL A 25 13.64 -2.86 -2.09
CA VAL A 25 14.46 -1.66 -2.37
C VAL A 25 15.86 -1.80 -1.76
N ALA A 26 15.97 -2.33 -0.54
CA ALA A 26 17.25 -2.50 0.13
C ALA A 26 18.15 -3.57 -0.52
N LEU A 27 17.55 -4.67 -1.00
CA LEU A 27 18.29 -5.81 -1.57
C LEU A 27 18.47 -5.72 -3.09
N PHE A 28 17.49 -5.17 -3.81
CA PHE A 28 17.39 -5.18 -5.27
C PHE A 28 16.96 -3.80 -5.84
N PRO A 29 17.71 -2.71 -5.56
CA PRO A 29 17.28 -1.35 -5.84
C PRO A 29 17.00 -1.08 -7.33
N GLY A 30 17.73 -1.72 -8.25
CA GLY A 30 17.51 -1.58 -9.69
C GLY A 30 16.17 -2.19 -10.14
N PHE A 31 15.87 -3.40 -9.67
CA PHE A 31 14.59 -4.05 -9.95
C PHE A 31 13.42 -3.26 -9.35
N SER A 32 13.54 -2.82 -8.09
CA SER A 32 12.51 -2.00 -7.44
C SER A 32 12.25 -0.68 -8.16
N LYS A 33 13.29 -0.06 -8.73
CA LYS A 33 13.14 1.15 -9.55
C LYS A 33 12.28 0.90 -10.79
N VAL A 34 12.55 -0.17 -11.53
CA VAL A 34 11.80 -0.54 -12.75
C VAL A 34 10.33 -0.83 -12.41
N VAL A 35 10.08 -1.59 -11.34
CA VAL A 35 8.72 -1.86 -10.87
C VAL A 35 8.01 -0.54 -10.52
N GLY A 36 8.66 0.33 -9.75
CA GLY A 36 8.12 1.64 -9.38
C GLY A 36 7.74 2.49 -10.60
N GLN A 37 8.63 2.57 -11.59
CA GLN A 37 8.37 3.29 -12.84
C GLN A 37 7.17 2.76 -13.62
N SER A 38 6.84 1.47 -13.48
CA SER A 38 5.72 0.86 -14.20
C SER A 38 4.35 1.11 -13.55
N TRP A 39 4.30 1.36 -12.23
CA TRP A 39 3.05 1.50 -11.48
C TRP A 39 2.67 2.96 -11.22
N PHE A 40 3.67 3.82 -10.95
CA PHE A 40 3.43 5.23 -10.65
C PHE A 40 3.43 6.07 -11.93
N HIS A 41 2.46 6.96 -12.04
CA HIS A 41 2.27 7.86 -13.19
C HIS A 41 2.47 9.32 -12.76
N GLY A 42 2.86 10.20 -13.69
CA GLY A 42 2.98 11.65 -13.45
C GLY A 42 4.27 12.10 -12.76
N MET A 43 5.24 11.21 -12.53
CA MET A 43 6.55 11.52 -11.96
C MET A 43 7.65 10.73 -12.67
N ASP A 44 8.80 11.36 -12.92
CA ASP A 44 9.98 10.63 -13.40
C ASP A 44 10.76 10.06 -12.19
N ILE A 45 10.39 8.83 -11.81
CA ILE A 45 11.10 8.06 -10.78
C ILE A 45 12.58 7.85 -11.17
N GLY A 46 12.89 7.85 -12.47
CA GLY A 46 14.23 7.80 -13.02
C GLY A 46 15.17 8.83 -12.42
N LEU A 47 14.67 10.07 -12.31
CA LEU A 47 15.40 11.26 -11.87
C LEU A 47 15.47 11.42 -10.35
N ILE A 48 14.45 10.96 -9.61
CA ILE A 48 14.35 11.19 -8.14
C ILE A 48 14.77 9.99 -7.27
N TRP A 49 15.06 8.85 -7.89
CA TRP A 49 15.40 7.61 -7.19
C TRP A 49 16.79 7.66 -6.54
N THR A 50 16.86 7.46 -5.23
CA THR A 50 18.13 7.46 -4.48
C THR A 50 18.73 6.08 -4.21
N GLY A 51 18.05 4.99 -4.59
CA GLY A 51 18.54 3.62 -4.35
C GLY A 51 18.54 3.16 -2.90
N ASN A 52 18.28 4.06 -1.95
CA ASN A 52 18.24 3.76 -0.53
C ASN A 52 16.79 3.71 -0.03
N ALA A 53 16.48 2.71 0.80
CA ALA A 53 15.28 2.73 1.63
C ALA A 53 15.40 3.94 2.59
N ARG A 54 14.74 5.06 2.25
CA ARG A 54 14.85 6.32 2.98
C ARG A 54 14.28 6.21 4.40
N GLY A 55 14.65 7.17 5.25
CA GLY A 55 14.26 7.24 6.67
C GLY A 55 12.74 7.33 6.91
N ASN A 56 12.34 6.94 8.12
CA ASN A 56 10.97 6.85 8.64
C ASN A 56 10.13 5.65 8.15
N PHE A 57 10.74 4.47 7.99
CA PHE A 57 10.03 3.20 7.74
C PHE A 57 8.79 3.01 8.63
N LEU A 58 8.93 3.27 9.93
CA LEU A 58 7.85 3.15 10.92
C LEU A 58 6.66 4.07 10.61
N LEU A 59 6.92 5.34 10.26
CA LEU A 59 5.86 6.26 9.92
C LEU A 59 5.13 5.81 8.63
N GLY A 60 5.88 5.35 7.63
CA GLY A 60 5.31 4.89 6.38
C GLY A 60 4.45 3.64 6.55
N ILE A 61 4.91 2.62 7.30
CA ILE A 61 4.11 1.41 7.53
C ILE A 61 2.87 1.70 8.37
N ILE A 62 2.98 2.51 9.42
CA ILE A 62 1.84 2.88 10.27
C ILE A 62 0.79 3.64 9.45
N SER A 63 1.22 4.66 8.70
CA SER A 63 0.30 5.45 7.88
C SER A 63 -0.34 4.64 6.76
N ALA A 64 0.40 3.75 6.10
CA ALA A 64 -0.13 2.85 5.08
C ALA A 64 -1.17 1.87 5.65
N VAL A 65 -0.86 1.21 6.78
CA VAL A 65 -1.76 0.24 7.43
C VAL A 65 -3.04 0.91 7.92
N ILE A 66 -2.95 2.04 8.60
CA ILE A 66 -4.12 2.79 9.08
C ILE A 66 -4.95 3.30 7.89
N GLY A 67 -4.29 3.89 6.88
CA GLY A 67 -4.96 4.41 5.70
C GLY A 67 -5.73 3.32 4.95
N MET A 68 -5.13 2.15 4.76
CA MET A 68 -5.77 1.04 4.08
C MET A 68 -6.83 0.33 4.93
N TRP A 69 -6.69 0.32 6.27
CA TRP A 69 -7.77 -0.11 7.16
C TRP A 69 -9.01 0.77 6.96
N LEU A 70 -8.84 2.10 6.99
CA LEU A 70 -9.93 3.06 6.77
C LEU A 70 -10.57 2.89 5.39
N ALA A 71 -9.74 2.81 4.34
CA ALA A 71 -10.21 2.59 2.97
C ALA A 71 -11.02 1.28 2.86
N GLY A 72 -10.53 0.20 3.48
CA GLY A 72 -11.21 -1.09 3.49
C GLY A 72 -12.56 -1.04 4.20
N TYR A 73 -12.61 -0.39 5.36
CA TYR A 73 -13.86 -0.20 6.10
C TYR A 73 -14.89 0.57 5.25
N ILE A 74 -14.48 1.71 4.68
CA ILE A 74 -15.33 2.55 3.83
C ILE A 74 -15.82 1.76 2.61
N PHE A 75 -14.94 1.03 1.94
CA PHE A 75 -15.29 0.20 0.79
C PHE A 75 -16.35 -0.85 1.15
N ALA A 76 -16.12 -1.61 2.24
CA ALA A 76 -17.06 -2.64 2.66
C ALA A 76 -18.43 -2.06 3.04
N TRP A 77 -18.44 -0.87 3.66
CA TRP A 77 -19.67 -0.15 3.97
C TRP A 77 -20.44 0.22 2.69
N PHE A 78 -19.79 0.88 1.72
CA PHE A 78 -20.44 1.26 0.46
C PHE A 78 -20.93 0.02 -0.31
N TYR A 79 -20.12 -1.03 -0.38
CA TYR A 79 -20.52 -2.31 -0.99
C TYR A 79 -21.81 -2.83 -0.38
N ASN A 80 -21.92 -2.85 0.96
CA ASN A 80 -23.12 -3.31 1.64
C ASN A 80 -24.33 -2.43 1.34
N GLN A 81 -24.17 -1.11 1.22
CA GLN A 81 -25.29 -0.23 0.86
C GLN A 81 -25.79 -0.49 -0.56
N PHE A 82 -24.89 -0.67 -1.52
CA PHE A 82 -25.27 -0.91 -2.91
C PHE A 82 -25.77 -2.34 -3.17
N ALA A 83 -25.25 -3.32 -2.44
CA ALA A 83 -25.66 -4.72 -2.55
C ALA A 83 -27.04 -4.99 -1.93
N LYS A 84 -27.53 -4.17 -1.01
CA LYS A 84 -28.86 -4.32 -0.38
C LYS A 84 -30.03 -4.12 -1.35
N ASN A 85 -29.81 -3.42 -2.47
CA ASN A 85 -30.85 -3.11 -3.47
C ASN A 85 -30.78 -4.04 -4.69
N LYS A 86 -30.15 -5.20 -4.55
CA LYS A 86 -30.18 -6.32 -5.50
C LYS A 86 -30.72 -7.55 -4.79
#